data_AF-A0A4R0R0V3-F1
#
_entry.id   AF-A0A4R0R0V3-F1
#
_cell.length_a   1.000
_cell.length_b   1.000
_cell.length_c   1.000
_cell.angle_alpha   90.00
_cell.angle_beta   90.00
_cell.angle_gamma   90.00
#
_symmetry.space_group_name_H-M   'P 1'
#
loop_
_entity.id
_entity.type
_entity.pdbx_description
1 polymer ?
#
loop_
_entity_poly.entity_id
_entity_poly.type
_entity_poly.pdbx_seq_one_letter_code
_entity_poly.pdbx_strand_id
1 'polypeptide(L)'
;MTLPEVLVAAVILTGSSGAALQTWSLAARSALEGQQQQGELELLNTHLLAGRRWLVQEYAGACRFDAATMADQLALAQPLPEPFKRSLEPDLPTGGVWLSLQHLPTDLSRRQLLTPAGSGTCALHAQELEP
;
A
#
# COMPACT_ATOMS: atom_id res chain seq x y z
N MET A 1 13.96 -54.01 -26.14
CA MET A 1 13.74 -53.38 -24.82
C MET A 1 14.10 -54.39 -23.76
N THR A 2 15.06 -54.05 -22.93
CA THR A 2 15.55 -54.91 -21.85
C THR A 2 14.98 -54.45 -20.51
N LEU A 3 14.77 -55.39 -19.58
CA LEU A 3 14.33 -55.12 -18.20
C LEU A 3 15.09 -53.96 -17.51
N PRO A 4 16.43 -53.81 -17.65
CA PRO A 4 17.15 -52.66 -17.10
C PRO A 4 16.78 -51.31 -17.74
N GLU A 5 16.46 -51.24 -19.03
CA GLU A 5 16.00 -49.99 -19.67
C GLU A 5 14.67 -49.52 -19.09
N VAL A 6 13.74 -50.44 -18.81
CA VAL A 6 12.43 -50.13 -18.23
C VAL A 6 12.57 -49.60 -16.80
N LEU A 7 13.47 -50.19 -16.00
CA LEU A 7 13.74 -49.74 -14.64
C LEU A 7 14.35 -48.34 -14.61
N VAL A 8 15.33 -48.06 -15.47
CA VAL A 8 15.94 -46.72 -15.58
C VAL A 8 14.89 -45.69 -16.03
N ALA A 9 14.08 -46.03 -17.05
CA ALA A 9 13.00 -45.16 -17.51
C ALA A 9 11.97 -44.88 -16.40
N ALA A 10 11.57 -45.89 -15.62
CA ALA A 10 10.63 -45.73 -14.52
C ALA A 10 11.19 -44.83 -13.40
N VAL A 11 12.47 -44.98 -13.03
CA VAL A 11 13.12 -44.13 -12.01
C VAL A 11 13.18 -42.67 -12.46
N ILE A 12 13.58 -42.43 -13.72
CA ILE A 12 13.61 -41.07 -14.29
C ILE A 12 12.19 -40.48 -14.32
N LEU A 13 11.20 -41.22 -14.81
CA LEU A 13 9.82 -40.76 -14.91
C LEU A 13 9.23 -40.40 -13.53
N THR A 14 9.49 -41.23 -12.52
CA THR A 14 9.00 -41.02 -11.15
C THR A 14 9.71 -39.83 -10.50
N GLY A 15 11.02 -39.70 -10.70
CA GLY A 15 11.81 -38.56 -10.21
C GLY A 15 11.38 -37.23 -10.84
N SER A 16 11.19 -37.20 -12.17
CA SER A 16 10.72 -36.01 -12.88
C SER A 16 9.29 -35.63 -12.50
N SER A 17 8.41 -36.61 -12.32
CA SER A 17 7.02 -36.36 -11.90
C SER A 17 6.95 -35.84 -10.47
N GLY A 18 7.76 -36.38 -9.55
CA GLY A 18 7.85 -35.90 -8.17
C GLY A 18 8.37 -34.47 -8.08
N ALA A 19 9.44 -34.15 -8.83
CA ALA A 19 9.99 -32.80 -8.90
C ALA A 19 8.98 -31.80 -9.50
N ALA A 20 8.27 -32.18 -10.56
CA ALA A 20 7.24 -31.33 -11.17
C ALA A 20 6.07 -31.06 -10.21
N LEU A 21 5.57 -32.07 -9.49
CA LEU A 21 4.48 -31.87 -8.52
C LEU A 21 4.91 -30.93 -7.38
N GLN A 22 6.16 -31.04 -6.92
CA GLN A 22 6.70 -30.16 -5.89
C GLN A 22 6.77 -28.70 -6.37
N THR A 23 7.25 -28.45 -7.60
CA THR A 23 7.32 -27.08 -8.13
C THR A 23 5.95 -26.46 -8.34
N TRP A 24 4.97 -27.23 -8.86
CA TRP A 24 3.58 -26.77 -8.96
C TRP A 24 2.96 -26.48 -7.59
N SER A 25 3.22 -27.32 -6.59
CA SER A 25 2.72 -27.09 -5.23
C SER A 25 3.30 -25.82 -4.60
N LEU A 26 4.59 -25.55 -4.83
CA LEU A 26 5.26 -24.34 -4.36
C LEU A 26 4.70 -23.10 -5.06
N ALA A 27 4.53 -23.16 -6.38
CA ALA A 27 3.94 -22.09 -7.17
C ALA A 27 2.49 -21.79 -6.77
N ALA A 28 1.70 -22.82 -6.47
CA ALA A 28 0.33 -22.65 -5.98
C ALA A 28 0.30 -21.96 -4.61
N ARG A 29 1.20 -22.34 -3.69
CA ARG A 29 1.31 -21.69 -2.37
C ARG A 29 1.74 -20.24 -2.49
N SER A 30 2.77 -19.95 -3.28
CA SER A 30 3.23 -18.57 -3.48
C SER A 30 2.19 -17.70 -4.17
N ALA A 31 1.40 -18.27 -5.08
CA ALA A 31 0.28 -17.56 -5.70
C ALA A 31 -0.81 -17.19 -4.68
N LEU A 32 -1.16 -18.11 -3.77
CA LEU A 32 -2.14 -17.85 -2.71
C LEU A 32 -1.64 -16.79 -1.71
N GLU A 33 -0.38 -16.89 -1.28
CA GLU A 33 0.25 -15.88 -0.43
C GLU A 33 0.28 -14.50 -1.12
N GLY A 34 0.64 -14.46 -2.40
CA GLY A 34 0.61 -13.23 -3.20
C GLY A 34 -0.79 -12.63 -3.32
N GLN A 35 -1.81 -13.46 -3.53
CA GLN A 35 -3.21 -12.99 -3.57
C GLN A 35 -3.66 -12.39 -2.23
N GLN A 36 -3.26 -13.01 -1.11
CA GLN A 36 -3.59 -12.49 0.21
C GLN A 36 -2.93 -11.13 0.44
N GLN A 37 -1.63 -10.99 0.19
CA GLN A 37 -0.91 -9.72 0.33
C GLN A 37 -1.46 -8.64 -0.60
N GLN A 38 -1.86 -8.99 -1.82
CA GLN A 38 -2.51 -8.07 -2.76
C GLN A 38 -3.83 -7.52 -2.18
N GLY A 39 -4.63 -8.37 -1.56
CA GLY A 39 -5.87 -7.96 -0.90
C GLY A 39 -5.61 -6.96 0.25
N GLU A 40 -4.60 -7.22 1.06
CA GLU A 40 -4.21 -6.32 2.17
C GLU A 40 -3.66 -4.97 1.65
N LEU A 41 -2.89 -4.99 0.57
CA LEU A 41 -2.42 -3.77 -0.10
C LEU A 41 -3.56 -2.93 -0.67
N GLU A 42 -4.60 -3.57 -1.19
CA GLU A 42 -5.77 -2.87 -1.74
C GLU A 42 -6.59 -2.20 -0.63
N LEU A 43 -6.74 -2.87 0.52
CA LEU A 43 -7.36 -2.27 1.71
C LEU A 43 -6.57 -1.05 2.20
N LEU A 44 -5.24 -1.16 2.30
CA LEU A 44 -4.38 -0.03 2.64
C LEU A 44 -4.57 1.14 1.67
N ASN A 45 -4.62 0.86 0.37
CA ASN A 45 -4.80 1.89 -0.66
C ASN A 45 -6.17 2.57 -0.55
N THR A 46 -7.21 1.79 -0.29
CA THR A 46 -8.57 2.32 -0.09
C THR A 46 -8.63 3.28 1.09
N HIS A 47 -8.07 2.89 2.23
CA HIS A 47 -8.03 3.76 3.42
C HIS A 47 -7.14 4.98 3.23
N LEU A 48 -6.01 4.84 2.53
CA LEU A 48 -5.12 5.95 2.22
C LEU A 48 -5.82 6.99 1.34
N LEU A 49 -6.53 6.54 0.29
CA LEU A 49 -7.28 7.42 -0.60
C LEU A 49 -8.45 8.09 0.11
N ALA A 50 -9.17 7.37 0.97
CA ALA A 50 -10.24 7.95 1.79
C ALA A 50 -9.70 9.04 2.72
N GLY A 51 -8.58 8.77 3.41
CA GLY A 51 -7.93 9.74 4.29
C GLY A 51 -7.44 10.97 3.54
N ARG A 52 -6.79 10.76 2.38
CA ARG A 52 -6.37 11.86 1.49
C ARG A 52 -7.56 12.72 1.06
N ARG A 53 -8.63 12.12 0.55
CA ARG A 53 -9.79 12.88 0.04
C ARG A 53 -10.40 13.76 1.13
N TRP A 54 -10.53 13.20 2.32
CA TRP A 54 -11.02 13.95 3.47
C TRP A 54 -10.08 15.08 3.87
N LEU A 55 -8.75 14.84 3.96
CA LEU A 55 -7.78 15.89 4.27
C LEU A 55 -7.79 17.03 3.24
N VAL A 56 -7.92 16.71 1.96
CA VAL A 56 -7.99 17.74 0.90
C VAL A 56 -9.26 18.59 1.02
N GLN A 57 -10.38 17.99 1.43
CA GLN A 57 -11.63 18.71 1.65
C GLN A 57 -11.61 19.56 2.92
N GLU A 58 -11.17 18.97 4.04
CA GLU A 58 -11.14 19.64 5.34
C GLU A 58 -10.17 20.82 5.37
N TYR A 59 -9.02 20.69 4.70
CA TYR A 59 -7.99 21.72 4.64
C TYR A 59 -8.07 22.54 3.35
N ALA A 60 -9.22 22.60 2.68
CA ALA A 60 -9.43 23.49 1.55
C ALA A 60 -9.20 24.95 1.97
N GLY A 61 -8.41 25.69 1.20
CA GLY A 61 -7.95 27.04 1.54
C GLY A 61 -6.66 27.09 2.37
N ALA A 62 -6.21 25.98 2.96
CA ALA A 62 -4.99 25.97 3.77
C ALA A 62 -3.73 25.95 2.89
N CYS A 63 -2.86 26.94 3.10
CA CYS A 63 -1.53 27.02 2.48
C CYS A 63 -0.40 26.46 3.34
N ARG A 64 -0.71 26.02 4.56
CA ARG A 64 0.23 25.36 5.47
C ARG A 64 -0.47 24.20 6.16
N PHE A 65 0.24 23.09 6.28
CA PHE A 65 -0.23 21.91 6.98
C PHE A 65 0.43 21.81 8.35
N ASP A 66 -0.38 21.43 9.34
CA ASP A 66 0.09 21.05 10.67
C ASP A 66 -0.20 19.56 10.87
N ALA A 67 0.85 18.75 10.81
CA ALA A 67 0.75 17.30 10.87
C ALA A 67 0.08 16.79 12.16
N ALA A 68 0.30 17.47 13.30
CA ALA A 68 -0.27 17.04 14.57
C ALA A 68 -1.78 17.25 14.59
N THR A 69 -2.23 18.47 14.28
CA THR A 69 -3.67 18.79 14.22
C THR A 69 -4.38 17.94 13.15
N MET A 70 -3.76 17.74 11.99
CA MET A 70 -4.29 16.87 10.93
C MET A 70 -4.42 15.42 11.38
N ALA A 71 -3.46 14.90 12.14
CA ALA A 71 -3.50 13.53 12.63
C ALA A 71 -4.69 13.31 13.58
N ASP A 72 -4.88 14.22 14.53
CA ASP A 72 -5.97 14.15 15.51
C ASP A 72 -7.34 14.25 14.84
N GLN A 73 -7.53 15.23 13.95
CA GLN A 73 -8.81 15.39 13.27
C GLN A 73 -9.12 14.22 12.34
N LEU A 74 -8.12 13.70 11.62
CA LEU A 74 -8.31 12.54 10.76
C LEU A 74 -8.59 11.26 11.57
N ALA A 75 -7.98 11.09 12.74
CA ALA A 75 -8.28 9.99 13.66
C ALA A 75 -9.73 10.00 14.14
N LEU A 76 -10.28 11.20 14.42
CA LEU A 76 -11.67 11.37 14.81
C LEU A 76 -12.65 11.14 13.64
N ALA A 77 -12.34 11.69 12.47
CA ALA A 77 -13.23 11.62 11.31
C ALA A 77 -13.23 10.25 10.61
N GLN A 78 -12.09 9.59 10.57
CA GLN A 78 -11.91 8.29 9.92
C GLN A 78 -11.16 7.34 10.85
N PRO A 79 -11.85 6.69 11.80
CA PRO A 79 -11.25 5.65 12.62
C PRO A 79 -10.76 4.51 11.72
N LEU A 80 -9.54 4.06 11.97
CA LEU A 80 -8.94 2.97 11.21
C LEU A 80 -9.21 1.65 11.95
N PRO A 81 -9.69 0.60 11.26
CA PRO A 81 -9.84 -0.70 11.90
C PRO A 81 -8.48 -1.32 12.22
N GLU A 82 -8.41 -2.10 13.29
CA GLU A 82 -7.29 -3.03 13.50
C GLU A 82 -7.23 -4.04 12.34
N PRO A 83 -6.04 -4.50 11.93
CA PRO A 83 -4.72 -4.23 12.50
C PRO A 83 -3.93 -3.17 11.71
N PHE A 84 -4.61 -2.11 11.26
CA PHE A 84 -3.97 -1.03 10.52
C PHE A 84 -3.53 0.10 11.46
N LYS A 85 -2.34 0.66 11.19
CA LYS A 85 -1.82 1.85 11.85
C LYS A 85 -1.68 2.97 10.85
N ARG A 86 -2.02 4.20 11.25
CA ARG A 86 -1.82 5.42 10.46
C ARG A 86 -0.92 6.41 11.20
N SER A 87 -0.02 7.05 10.47
CA SER A 87 0.79 8.17 10.95
C SER A 87 0.78 9.33 9.95
N LEU A 88 0.90 10.55 10.47
CA LEU A 88 1.16 11.75 9.68
C LEU A 88 2.48 12.34 10.15
N GLU A 89 3.40 12.54 9.21
CA GLU A 89 4.74 13.05 9.49
C GLU A 89 5.02 14.31 8.67
N PRO A 90 5.51 15.40 9.28
CA PRO A 90 5.79 16.62 8.53
C PRO A 90 6.97 16.40 7.57
N ASP A 91 6.82 16.89 6.33
CA ASP A 91 7.89 16.96 5.34
C ASP A 91 8.45 18.38 5.30
N LEU A 92 9.52 18.61 6.07
CA LEU A 92 10.16 19.92 6.18
C LEU A 92 10.61 20.52 4.83
N PRO A 93 11.13 19.75 3.86
CA PRO A 93 11.57 20.31 2.58
C PRO A 93 10.44 20.92 1.75
N THR A 94 9.25 20.30 1.76
CA THR A 94 8.13 20.75 0.92
C THR A 94 7.05 21.51 1.69
N GLY A 95 7.15 21.57 3.02
CA GLY A 95 6.08 22.06 3.89
C GLY A 95 4.82 21.19 3.83
N GLY A 96 4.98 19.96 3.36
CA GLY A 96 3.92 18.97 3.23
C GLY A 96 3.82 18.04 4.43
N VAL A 97 3.00 17.01 4.29
CA VAL A 97 2.80 15.95 5.29
C VAL A 97 2.75 14.60 4.59
N TRP A 98 3.54 13.65 5.08
CA TRP A 98 3.47 12.24 4.71
C TRP A 98 2.33 11.58 5.46
N LEU A 99 1.33 11.12 4.73
CA LEU A 99 0.30 10.20 5.22
C LEU A 99 0.78 8.76 5.00
N SER A 100 1.01 8.03 6.09
CA SER A 100 1.48 6.64 6.06
C SER A 100 0.45 5.71 6.70
N LEU A 101 0.19 4.57 6.05
CA LEU A 101 -0.62 3.47 6.58
C LEU A 101 0.20 2.18 6.55
N GLN A 102 0.07 1.36 7.58
CA GLN A 102 0.79 0.10 7.77
C GLN A 102 -0.16 -0.99 8.24
N HIS A 103 -0.03 -2.19 7.66
CA HIS A 103 -0.67 -3.42 8.13
C HIS A 103 0.29 -4.13 9.10
N LEU A 104 0.01 -4.09 10.40
CA LEU A 104 0.94 -4.56 11.44
C LEU A 104 1.40 -6.03 11.29
N PRO A 105 0.54 -7.00 10.90
CA PRO A 105 0.94 -8.41 10.83
C PRO A 105 1.92 -8.74 9.69
N THR A 106 1.88 -7.97 8.60
CA THR A 106 2.65 -8.26 7.38
C THR A 106 3.70 -7.21 7.07
N ASP A 107 3.73 -6.14 7.84
CA ASP A 107 4.59 -4.97 7.63
C ASP A 107 4.37 -4.26 6.26
N LEU A 108 3.28 -4.60 5.57
CA LEU A 108 2.90 -3.92 4.33
C LEU A 108 2.56 -2.47 4.63
N SER A 109 3.13 -1.54 3.86
CA SER A 109 2.92 -0.12 4.07
C SER A 109 2.66 0.62 2.77
N ARG A 110 1.87 1.68 2.88
CA ARG A 110 1.62 2.66 1.82
C ARG A 110 1.78 4.04 2.39
N ARG A 111 2.44 4.91 1.63
CA ARG A 111 2.65 6.31 2.02
C ARG A 111 2.37 7.24 0.86
N GLN A 112 1.86 8.42 1.17
CA GLN A 112 1.62 9.48 0.19
C GLN A 112 2.01 10.84 0.78
N LEU A 113 2.75 11.62 0.01
CA LEU A 113 3.04 13.01 0.35
C LEU A 113 1.86 13.88 -0.06
N LEU A 114 1.38 14.69 0.86
CA LEU A 114 0.39 15.75 0.65
C LEU A 114 1.10 17.10 0.80
N THR A 115 1.12 17.90 -0.25
CA THR A 115 1.63 19.28 -0.19
C THR A 115 0.50 20.24 -0.50
N PRO A 116 0.42 21.43 0.12
CA PRO A 116 -0.67 22.37 -0.13
C PRO A 116 -0.83 22.75 -1.61
N ALA A 117 0.29 22.88 -2.32
CA ALA A 117 0.31 23.13 -3.76
C ALA A 117 -0.12 21.90 -4.59
N GLY A 118 0.33 20.70 -4.22
CA GLY A 118 0.02 19.46 -4.94
C GLY A 118 -1.41 18.95 -4.70
N SER A 119 -2.04 19.35 -3.59
CA SER A 119 -3.45 19.06 -3.31
C SER A 119 -4.41 20.13 -3.82
N GLY A 120 -3.90 21.27 -4.31
CA GLY A 120 -4.74 22.41 -4.69
C GLY A 120 -5.52 23.00 -3.51
N THR A 121 -5.07 22.75 -2.27
CA THR A 121 -5.73 23.27 -1.06
C THR A 121 -5.39 24.73 -0.86
N CYS A 122 -4.21 25.18 -1.29
CA CYS A 122 -3.91 26.60 -1.31
C CYS A 122 -4.57 27.23 -2.55
N ALA A 123 -5.66 27.96 -2.36
CA ALA A 123 -6.17 28.83 -3.40
C ALA A 123 -5.14 29.95 -3.60
N LEU A 124 -4.44 29.95 -4.73
CA LEU A 124 -3.79 31.17 -5.20
C LEU A 124 -4.89 32.23 -5.24
N HIS A 125 -4.79 33.25 -4.40
CA HIS A 125 -5.44 34.52 -4.70
C HIS A 125 -4.81 35.02 -6.00
N ALA A 126 -5.35 34.58 -7.14
CA ALA A 126 -5.09 35.17 -8.44
C ALA A 126 -6.00 36.39 -8.63
N GLN A 127 -5.97 37.29 -7.65
CA GLN A 127 -6.51 38.64 -7.72
C GLN A 127 -5.37 39.54 -7.19
N GLU A 128 -5.05 40.60 -7.92
CA GLU A 128 -3.87 41.48 -7.76
C GLU A 128 -2.63 41.10 -8.60
N LEU A 129 -2.82 40.95 -9.91
CA LEU A 129 -1.81 41.40 -10.87
C LEU A 129 -2.49 41.83 -12.18
N GLU A 130 -3.34 42.86 -12.12
CA GLU A 130 -3.63 43.69 -13.29
C GLU A 130 -2.78 44.99 -13.17
N PRO A 131 -2.12 45.42 -14.26
CA PRO A 131 -1.20 46.55 -14.27
C PRO A 131 -1.87 47.93 -14.14
#